data_AF-A0A7Z9Y2N1-F1
#
_entry.id   AF-A0A7Z9Y2N1-F1
#
_cell.length_a   1.000
_cell.length_b   1.000
_cell.length_c   1.000
_cell.angle_alpha   90.00
_cell.angle_beta   90.00
_cell.angle_gamma   90.00
#
_symmetry.space_group_name_H-M   'P 1'
#
loop_
_entity.id
_entity.type
_entity.pdbx_description
1 polymer ?
#
loop_
_entity_poly.entity_id
_entity_poly.type
_entity_poly.pdbx_seq_one_letter_code
_entity_poly.pdbx_strand_id
1 'polypeptide(L)'
;MATIPPFVAKNAYIGQKQTVKTKKFIWIPVGSGTVTEFSEYQVTLKGQIDVVIYKGDLTICMKLTDNDPDAATGSCILQLNSLTDEQARYEVKNSALTIYAVLKGVRQNITINRVNNGSQTAVKLFGKVNETVHLDPG
;
A
#
# COMPACT_ATOMS: atom_id res chain seq x y z
N MET A 1 -9.59 -1.35 -14.94
CA MET A 1 -9.75 0.02 -14.46
C MET A 1 -8.80 0.28 -13.30
N ALA A 2 -7.76 1.07 -13.54
CA ALA A 2 -6.65 1.29 -12.63
C ALA A 2 -6.61 2.75 -12.15
N THR A 3 -7.48 3.07 -11.20
CA THR A 3 -7.27 4.21 -10.31
C THR A 3 -7.04 3.70 -8.89
N ILE A 4 -6.38 4.47 -8.04
CA ILE A 4 -6.10 4.09 -6.65
C ILE A 4 -7.34 4.07 -5.75
N PRO A 5 -8.30 5.02 -5.84
CA PRO A 5 -9.41 5.11 -4.89
C PRO A 5 -10.17 3.79 -4.67
N PRO A 6 -10.52 2.98 -5.69
CA PRO A 6 -11.18 1.68 -5.54
C PRO A 6 -10.48 0.67 -4.62
N PHE A 7 -9.17 0.80 -4.39
CA PHE A 7 -8.37 -0.17 -3.65
C PHE A 7 -8.03 0.26 -2.21
N VAL A 8 -8.18 1.54 -1.89
CA VAL A 8 -7.96 2.09 -0.53
C VAL A 8 -9.27 2.35 0.20
N ALA A 9 -9.25 2.51 1.53
CA ALA A 9 -10.43 2.76 2.35
C ALA A 9 -11.32 3.87 1.77
N LYS A 10 -12.65 3.70 1.89
CA LYS A 10 -13.64 4.70 1.47
C LYS A 10 -13.36 6.00 2.20
N ASN A 11 -13.55 7.12 1.49
CA ASN A 11 -13.29 8.46 1.99
C ASN A 11 -11.84 8.65 2.45
N ALA A 12 -10.86 7.99 1.82
CA ALA A 12 -9.47 8.34 2.03
C ALA A 12 -9.20 9.79 1.58
N TYR A 13 -8.44 10.55 2.37
CA TYR A 13 -8.09 11.94 2.07
C TYR A 13 -6.73 12.32 2.65
N ILE A 14 -6.14 13.41 2.13
CA ILE A 14 -4.86 13.94 2.61
C ILE A 14 -5.00 14.45 4.06
N GLY A 15 -4.08 14.06 4.93
CA GLY A 15 -4.11 14.37 6.37
C GLY A 15 -4.85 13.33 7.21
N GLN A 16 -5.47 12.32 6.58
CA GLN A 16 -6.13 11.24 7.31
C GLN A 16 -5.11 10.38 8.06
N LYS A 17 -5.35 10.21 9.36
CA LYS A 17 -4.57 9.31 10.21
C LYS A 17 -4.94 7.87 9.90
N GLN A 18 -3.95 7.00 9.94
CA GLN A 18 -4.06 5.57 9.67
C GLN A 18 -3.40 4.82 10.81
N THR A 19 -4.09 3.82 11.35
CA THR A 19 -3.50 2.83 12.25
C THR A 19 -3.05 1.63 11.44
N VAL A 20 -1.79 1.22 11.60
CA VAL A 20 -1.25 0.02 10.96
C VAL A 20 -1.47 -1.15 11.92
N LYS A 21 -2.22 -2.15 11.49
CA LYS A 21 -2.51 -3.37 12.26
C LYS A 21 -1.94 -4.58 11.56
N THR A 22 -1.33 -5.51 12.28
CA THR A 22 -0.94 -6.83 11.74
C THR A 22 -1.80 -7.94 12.33
N LYS A 23 -1.98 -9.03 11.60
CA LYS A 23 -2.76 -10.19 12.04
C LYS A 23 -1.87 -11.24 12.67
N LYS A 24 -2.03 -11.47 13.98
CA LYS A 24 -1.61 -12.71 14.65
C LYS A 24 -2.86 -13.53 15.01
N PHE A 25 -3.11 -13.76 16.30
CA PHE A 25 -4.38 -14.31 16.80
C PHE A 25 -5.47 -13.23 16.93
N ILE A 26 -5.06 -11.99 17.13
CA ILE A 26 -5.89 -10.78 17.12
C ILE A 26 -5.23 -9.71 16.24
N TRP A 27 -5.98 -8.66 15.89
CA TRP A 27 -5.43 -7.49 15.21
C TRP A 27 -4.70 -6.60 16.21
N ILE A 28 -3.37 -6.54 16.08
CA ILE A 28 -2.52 -5.76 16.99
C ILE A 28 -2.10 -4.48 16.27
N PRO A 29 -2.32 -3.29 16.85
CA PRO A 29 -1.75 -2.06 16.32
C PRO A 29 -0.23 -2.14 16.45
N VAL A 30 0.45 -2.03 15.32
CA VAL A 30 1.91 -2.09 15.22
C VAL A 30 2.46 -0.80 14.66
N GLY A 31 1.65 0.21 14.42
CA GLY A 31 2.13 1.47 13.88
C GLY A 31 1.02 2.45 13.59
N SER A 32 1.42 3.60 13.11
CA SER A 32 0.51 4.67 12.70
C SER A 32 1.15 5.51 11.60
N GLY A 33 0.33 6.11 10.75
CA GLY A 33 0.79 7.06 9.74
C GLY A 33 -0.30 8.04 9.34
N THR A 34 0.03 8.86 8.36
CA THR A 34 -0.82 9.88 7.78
C THR A 34 -0.72 9.79 6.27
N VAL A 35 -1.85 9.85 5.59
CA VAL A 35 -1.89 10.00 4.13
C VAL A 35 -1.38 11.40 3.79
N THR A 36 -0.22 11.52 3.16
CA THR A 36 0.36 12.84 2.80
C THR A 36 0.04 13.24 1.36
N GLU A 37 -0.26 12.27 0.50
CA GLU A 37 -0.65 12.50 -0.88
C GLU A 37 -1.76 11.51 -1.25
N PHE A 38 -2.78 11.98 -1.94
CA PHE A 38 -3.88 11.15 -2.42
C PHE A 38 -4.52 11.74 -3.67
N SER A 39 -4.53 10.99 -4.75
CA SER A 39 -5.15 11.32 -6.04
C SER A 39 -5.64 10.05 -6.73
N GLU A 40 -6.14 10.18 -7.96
CA GLU A 40 -6.54 9.03 -8.77
C GLU A 40 -5.40 8.06 -9.06
N TYR A 41 -4.16 8.55 -9.14
CA TYR A 41 -3.01 7.75 -9.58
C TYR A 41 -1.86 7.75 -8.57
N GLN A 42 -2.01 8.40 -7.42
CA GLN A 42 -0.95 8.47 -6.41
C GLN A 42 -1.49 8.39 -4.97
N VAL A 43 -0.82 7.61 -4.14
CA VAL A 43 -1.04 7.62 -2.68
C VAL A 43 0.29 7.51 -1.96
N THR A 44 0.45 8.35 -0.94
CA THR A 44 1.61 8.30 -0.04
C THR A 44 1.15 8.24 1.40
N LEU A 45 1.62 7.21 2.12
CA LEU A 45 1.48 7.05 3.56
C LEU A 45 2.85 7.28 4.20
N LYS A 46 2.92 8.18 5.20
CA LYS A 46 4.10 8.38 6.04
C LYS A 46 3.76 8.13 7.49
N GLY A 47 4.63 7.44 8.22
CA GLY A 47 4.34 7.04 9.58
C GLY A 47 5.49 6.28 10.23
N GLN A 48 5.14 5.47 11.21
CA GLN A 48 6.05 4.60 11.94
C GLN A 48 5.42 3.25 12.16
N ILE A 49 6.25 2.22 12.21
CA ILE A 49 5.86 0.85 12.52
C ILE A 49 6.85 0.27 13.53
N ASP A 50 6.32 -0.55 14.43
CA ASP A 50 7.00 -1.30 15.49
C ASP A 50 6.46 -2.73 15.44
N VAL A 51 7.12 -3.56 14.64
CA VAL A 51 6.92 -5.00 14.59
C VAL A 51 8.19 -5.70 15.09
N VAL A 52 8.05 -6.94 15.54
CA VAL A 52 9.13 -7.75 16.15
C VAL A 52 10.43 -7.74 15.32
N ILE A 53 10.33 -7.64 13.99
CA ILE A 53 11.46 -7.69 13.06
C ILE A 53 11.91 -6.32 12.53
N TYR A 54 11.15 -5.26 12.79
CA TYR A 54 11.40 -3.93 12.24
C TYR A 54 10.70 -2.85 13.07
N LYS A 55 11.50 -1.89 13.55
CA LYS A 55 11.01 -0.69 14.23
C LYS A 55 11.61 0.54 13.56
N GLY A 56 10.77 1.46 13.12
CA GLY A 56 11.24 2.71 12.52
C GLY A 56 10.19 3.39 11.67
N ASP A 57 10.67 4.36 10.89
CA ASP A 57 9.83 5.12 9.96
C ASP A 57 9.31 4.22 8.84
N LEU A 58 8.10 4.57 8.39
CA LEU A 58 7.38 3.93 7.31
C LEU A 58 7.00 5.00 6.30
N THR A 59 7.51 4.90 5.08
CA THR A 59 7.01 5.63 3.92
C THR A 59 6.61 4.62 2.87
N ILE A 60 5.35 4.66 2.44
CA ILE A 60 4.85 3.89 1.31
C ILE A 60 4.33 4.91 0.31
N CYS A 61 4.99 5.03 -0.82
CA CYS A 61 4.50 5.81 -1.96
C CYS A 61 4.24 4.87 -3.13
N MET A 62 3.09 5.07 -3.75
CA MET A 62 2.64 4.35 -4.92
C MET A 62 2.13 5.34 -5.94
N LYS A 63 2.65 5.26 -7.16
CA LYS A 63 2.24 6.11 -8.27
C LYS A 63 2.06 5.30 -9.54
N LEU A 64 0.85 5.26 -10.09
CA LEU A 64 0.58 4.73 -11.43
C LEU A 64 1.07 5.77 -12.44
N THR A 65 1.91 5.38 -13.40
CA THR A 65 2.59 6.36 -14.28
C THR A 65 2.01 6.47 -15.68
N ASP A 66 1.14 5.53 -16.07
CA ASP A 66 0.39 5.56 -17.31
C ASP A 66 -0.79 6.56 -17.29
N ASN A 67 -1.33 6.84 -16.11
CA ASN A 67 -2.53 7.68 -15.90
C ASN A 67 -3.72 7.21 -16.75
N ASP A 68 -3.86 5.89 -16.92
CA ASP A 68 -4.92 5.27 -17.70
C ASP A 68 -5.96 4.64 -16.74
N PRO A 69 -7.15 5.24 -16.60
CA PRO A 69 -8.18 4.73 -15.69
C PRO A 69 -8.78 3.40 -16.18
N ASP A 70 -8.62 3.03 -17.44
CA ASP A 70 -9.19 1.81 -18.03
C ASP A 70 -8.22 0.64 -18.01
N ALA A 71 -6.92 0.93 -17.92
CA ALA A 71 -5.87 -0.08 -17.84
C ALA A 71 -6.14 -1.12 -16.73
N ALA A 72 -5.77 -2.36 -17.04
CA ALA A 72 -5.73 -3.47 -16.08
C ALA A 72 -4.30 -3.83 -15.69
N THR A 73 -3.31 -3.36 -16.43
CA THR A 73 -1.87 -3.54 -16.17
C THR A 73 -1.12 -2.34 -16.70
N GLY A 74 -0.04 -1.95 -16.03
CA GLY A 74 0.76 -0.82 -16.49
C GLY A 74 2.01 -0.58 -15.67
N SER A 75 2.68 0.52 -15.95
CA SER A 75 3.87 0.96 -15.22
C SER A 75 3.49 1.72 -13.96
N CYS A 76 4.29 1.57 -12.91
CA CYS A 76 4.15 2.34 -11.69
C CYS A 76 5.50 2.58 -11.04
N ILE A 77 5.52 3.49 -10.06
CA ILE A 77 6.63 3.70 -9.16
C ILE A 77 6.18 3.21 -7.78
N LEU A 78 7.04 2.40 -7.16
CA LEU A 78 6.88 1.99 -5.77
C LEU A 78 8.06 2.50 -4.96
N GLN A 79 7.76 3.19 -3.86
CA GLN A 79 8.76 3.54 -2.86
C GLN A 79 8.36 2.98 -1.50
N LEU A 80 9.27 2.21 -0.89
CA LEU A 80 9.22 1.77 0.49
C LEU A 80 10.41 2.34 1.25
N ASN A 81 10.16 3.29 2.14
CA ASN A 81 11.19 4.07 2.84
C ASN A 81 12.17 4.72 1.85
N SER A 82 13.46 4.39 1.96
CA SER A 82 14.52 4.86 1.07
C SER A 82 14.71 3.99 -0.18
N LEU A 83 13.91 2.94 -0.36
CA LEU A 83 14.00 2.04 -1.50
C LEU A 83 12.94 2.41 -2.52
N THR A 84 13.36 2.67 -3.76
CA THR A 84 12.46 2.99 -4.86
C THR A 84 12.70 2.01 -6.00
N ASP A 85 11.62 1.54 -6.60
CA ASP A 85 11.62 0.91 -7.91
C ASP A 85 10.81 1.77 -8.88
N GLU A 86 11.52 2.44 -9.78
CA GLU A 86 10.93 3.30 -10.82
C GLU A 86 10.40 2.51 -12.02
N GLN A 87 10.73 1.22 -12.10
CA GLN A 87 10.34 0.32 -13.18
C GLN A 87 9.32 -0.73 -12.72
N ALA A 88 8.70 -0.51 -11.57
CA ALA A 88 7.67 -1.38 -11.04
C ALA A 88 6.47 -1.45 -12.00
N ARG A 89 5.70 -2.54 -11.89
CA ARG A 89 4.50 -2.75 -12.71
C ARG A 89 3.32 -3.07 -11.82
N TYR A 90 2.11 -2.73 -12.27
CA TYR A 90 0.89 -3.09 -11.57
C TYR A 90 -0.01 -4.00 -12.41
N GLU A 91 -0.90 -4.70 -11.72
CA GLU A 91 -1.99 -5.49 -12.28
C GLU A 91 -3.24 -5.31 -11.40
N VAL A 92 -4.37 -5.02 -12.03
CA VAL A 92 -5.69 -4.99 -11.39
C VAL A 92 -6.42 -6.28 -11.73
N LYS A 93 -6.68 -7.09 -10.70
CA LYS A 93 -7.37 -8.37 -10.84
C LYS A 93 -8.13 -8.70 -9.57
N ASN A 94 -9.34 -9.27 -9.70
CA ASN A 94 -10.17 -9.70 -8.57
C ASN A 94 -10.37 -8.60 -7.51
N SER A 95 -10.65 -7.36 -7.94
CA SER A 95 -10.82 -6.19 -7.07
C SER A 95 -9.61 -5.86 -6.19
N ALA A 96 -8.42 -6.29 -6.61
CA ALA A 96 -7.15 -5.96 -5.97
C ALA A 96 -6.18 -5.33 -6.98
N LEU A 97 -5.39 -4.38 -6.50
CA LEU A 97 -4.24 -3.81 -7.19
C LEU A 97 -2.99 -4.52 -6.68
N THR A 98 -2.28 -5.22 -7.55
CA THR A 98 -1.02 -5.87 -7.23
C THR A 98 0.12 -5.14 -7.91
N ILE A 99 1.14 -4.76 -7.13
CA ILE A 99 2.38 -4.18 -7.62
C ILE A 99 3.49 -5.21 -7.56
N TYR A 100 4.22 -5.31 -8.66
CA TYR A 100 5.42 -6.11 -8.82
C TYR A 100 6.62 -5.16 -8.88
N ALA A 101 7.51 -5.27 -7.91
CA ALA A 101 8.68 -4.41 -7.77
C ALA A 101 9.94 -5.22 -7.44
N VAL A 102 11.10 -4.64 -7.70
CA VAL A 102 12.43 -5.15 -7.34
C VAL A 102 13.13 -4.13 -6.45
N LEU A 103 13.10 -4.37 -5.14
CA LEU A 103 13.73 -3.49 -4.16
C LEU A 103 15.03 -4.13 -3.66
N LYS A 104 16.16 -3.45 -3.85
CA LYS A 104 17.51 -3.98 -3.54
C LYS A 104 17.77 -5.37 -4.16
N GLY A 105 17.33 -5.57 -5.40
CA GLY A 105 17.50 -6.84 -6.12
C GLY A 105 16.54 -7.96 -5.67
N VAL A 106 15.63 -7.69 -4.72
CA VAL A 106 14.63 -8.66 -4.26
C VAL A 106 13.27 -8.34 -4.86
N ARG A 107 12.66 -9.34 -5.52
CA ARG A 107 11.29 -9.25 -6.01
C ARG A 107 10.31 -9.14 -4.84
N GLN A 108 9.41 -8.19 -4.92
CA GLN A 108 8.33 -7.96 -3.96
C GLN A 108 7.02 -7.81 -4.70
N ASN A 109 5.99 -8.45 -4.16
CA ASN A 109 4.62 -8.33 -4.63
C ASN A 109 3.80 -7.66 -3.52
N ILE A 110 3.17 -6.54 -3.84
CA ILE A 110 2.31 -5.81 -2.90
C ILE A 110 0.89 -5.84 -3.42
N THR A 111 -0.01 -6.53 -2.73
CA THR A 111 -1.42 -6.57 -3.07
C THR A 111 -2.20 -5.64 -2.16
N ILE A 112 -3.01 -4.77 -2.76
CA ILE A 112 -3.85 -3.79 -2.08
C ILE A 112 -5.30 -4.02 -2.46
N ASN A 113 -6.17 -4.09 -1.46
CA ASN A 113 -7.59 -4.15 -1.67
C ASN A 113 -8.36 -3.59 -0.49
N ARG A 114 -9.56 -3.08 -0.77
CA ARG A 114 -10.53 -2.73 0.26
C ARG A 114 -10.96 -3.99 1.02
N VAL A 115 -11.11 -3.84 2.33
CA VAL A 115 -11.68 -4.86 3.23
C VAL A 115 -12.68 -4.23 4.19
N ASN A 116 -13.37 -5.07 4.96
CA ASN A 116 -14.39 -4.65 5.93
C ASN A 116 -15.42 -3.68 5.31
N ASN A 117 -16.07 -4.11 4.21
CA ASN A 117 -17.03 -3.30 3.45
C ASN A 117 -16.50 -1.94 2.93
N GLY A 118 -15.17 -1.85 2.80
CA GLY A 118 -14.46 -0.66 2.35
C GLY A 118 -14.06 0.30 3.47
N SER A 119 -14.28 -0.03 4.74
CA SER A 119 -13.82 0.81 5.85
C SER A 119 -12.30 0.74 6.07
N GLN A 120 -11.64 -0.28 5.52
CA GLN A 120 -10.22 -0.54 5.72
C GLN A 120 -9.51 -0.85 4.41
N THR A 121 -8.21 -0.62 4.39
CA THR A 121 -7.30 -1.06 3.32
C THR A 121 -6.49 -2.25 3.82
N ALA A 122 -6.56 -3.39 3.14
CA ALA A 122 -5.59 -4.46 3.35
C ALA A 122 -4.40 -4.26 2.41
N VAL A 123 -3.20 -4.38 2.96
CA VAL A 123 -1.94 -4.38 2.22
C VAL A 123 -1.20 -5.67 2.55
N LYS A 124 -0.99 -6.51 1.54
CA LYS A 124 -0.24 -7.75 1.66
C LYS A 124 1.09 -7.59 0.95
N LEU A 125 2.17 -7.87 1.66
CA LEU A 125 3.51 -7.87 1.11
C LEU A 125 4.00 -9.31 1.02
N PHE A 126 4.45 -9.71 -0.16
CA PHE A 126 5.12 -10.99 -0.41
C PHE A 126 6.51 -10.72 -0.97
N GLY A 127 7.53 -11.44 -0.49
CA GLY A 127 8.92 -11.23 -0.91
C GLY A 127 9.90 -11.78 0.11
N LYS A 128 10.88 -10.95 0.54
CA LYS A 128 11.83 -11.33 1.60
C LYS A 128 11.13 -11.68 2.92
N VAL A 129 10.02 -11.00 3.19
CA VAL A 129 9.12 -11.28 4.32
C VAL A 129 7.71 -11.33 3.75
N ASN A 130 6.91 -12.29 4.21
CA ASN A 130 5.50 -12.38 3.87
C ASN A 130 4.68 -11.82 5.03
N GLU A 131 4.07 -10.66 4.84
CA GLU A 131 3.32 -9.96 5.89
C GLU A 131 1.99 -9.45 5.35
N THR A 132 0.98 -9.37 6.21
CA THR A 132 -0.31 -8.74 5.90
C THR A 132 -0.62 -7.70 6.95
N VAL A 133 -0.78 -6.45 6.51
CA VAL A 133 -1.15 -5.33 7.37
C VAL A 133 -2.46 -4.72 6.92
N HIS A 134 -3.23 -4.20 7.86
CA HIS A 134 -4.45 -3.43 7.62
C HIS A 134 -4.21 -1.99 8.02
N LEU A 135 -4.65 -1.06 7.17
CA LEU A 135 -4.71 0.37 7.44
C LEU A 135 -6.14 0.72 7.81
N ASP A 136 -6.30 1.20 9.04
CA ASP A 136 -7.59 1.60 9.60
C ASP A 136 -7.61 3.13 9.72
N PRO A 137 -8.58 3.81 9.09
CA PRO A 137 -8.83 5.23 9.34
C PRO A 137 -9.00 5.49 10.83
N GLY A 138 -8.13 6.34 11.37
CA GLY A 138 -8.20 6.81 12.77
C GLY A 138 -9.06 8.06 12.93
#